data_AF-A0A6J8DK87-F1
#
_entry.id   AF-A0A6J8DK87-F1
#
_cell.length_a   1.000
_cell.length_b   1.000
_cell.length_c   1.000
_cell.angle_alpha   90.00
_cell.angle_beta   90.00
_cell.angle_gamma   90.00
#
_symmetry.space_group_name_H-M   'P 1'
#
loop_
_entity.id
_entity.type
_entity.pdbx_description
1 polymer ?
#
loop_
_entity_poly.entity_id
_entity_poly.type
_entity_poly.pdbx_seq_one_letter_code
_entity_poly.pdbx_strand_id
1 'polypeptide(L)'
;MLQKSYKELSSVIQAKDEELLLAKQQEDAVMNKEEFKTVTHQRDRTQASQSKPKTQQHQVKERPSVILIGTSNIKGIEPSKLSSKFTLRKLNAYTFEQTESQLRDVNKPPYVIAFHLLTNEMVENSTEHCVNKMRDIITSTLEKFPLCKIVLSAPTPRADSCSLNSQGQLISALLKNEYVNNEKVFFCDNSNLSFKGKAIQRFLSRDQFHLSSQGVNVLASNIRDAIDEALKLPKRIPAQQRNSDYRNYSHTNTDYRDYYDYGQSNTDYRNYDEPHNNSPRGASYSVERQDLNQNETTFPGKYIWSTKAGQKLCDALTQADAKYSIKNFLDKSFKNTSDDIENAVNTCHEIIVNAANKATVFKKPVKQKKRKNKNFFDTDLKTKREILISKGKLLSKFPFDPIVRGSYFKCYREYNKSRKRKKREFKQKILDSLDGLREDNPKEYWNLIKSLKGDKKEGPEKTVNTNVWYTYFKSLNKIPDKYKTRINQIDKILKNMELSHSFNELDFRITSKEVLDAISTMVKIKAR
;
A
#
# COMPACT_ATOMS: atom_id res chain seq x y z
N MET A 1 -56.89 11.15 9.62
CA MET A 1 -55.54 10.54 9.52
C MET A 1 -54.50 11.29 10.34
N LEU A 2 -54.26 12.59 10.13
CA LEU A 2 -53.18 13.35 10.80
C LEU A 2 -53.11 13.19 12.34
N GLN A 3 -54.23 13.27 13.06
CA GLN A 3 -54.25 13.04 14.52
C GLN A 3 -53.79 11.64 14.97
N LYS A 4 -53.98 10.61 14.14
CA LYS A 4 -53.51 9.24 14.45
C LYS A 4 -51.99 9.16 14.31
N SER A 5 -51.46 9.69 13.20
CA SER A 5 -50.01 9.78 12.96
C SER A 5 -49.29 10.63 14.01
N TYR A 6 -49.91 11.70 14.51
CA TYR A 6 -49.36 12.50 15.61
C TYR A 6 -49.29 11.72 16.94
N LYS A 7 -50.33 10.93 17.28
CA LYS A 7 -50.30 10.07 18.47
C LYS A 7 -49.22 8.98 18.38
N GLU A 8 -49.07 8.36 17.21
CA GLU A 8 -48.03 7.34 16.98
C GLU A 8 -46.62 7.95 17.13
N LEU A 9 -46.37 9.11 16.53
CA LEU A 9 -45.10 9.86 16.71
C LEU A 9 -44.85 10.25 18.17
N SER A 10 -45.88 10.74 18.88
CA SER A 10 -45.76 11.10 20.30
C SER A 10 -45.39 9.91 21.18
N SER A 11 -45.95 8.71 20.91
CA SER A 11 -45.59 7.50 21.66
C SER A 11 -44.16 7.02 21.39
N VAL A 12 -43.66 7.18 20.16
CA VAL A 12 -42.28 6.82 19.80
C VAL A 12 -41.27 7.75 20.47
N ILE A 13 -41.60 9.04 20.61
CA ILE A 13 -40.75 10.01 21.31
C ILE A 13 -40.70 9.70 22.82
N GLN A 14 -41.84 9.43 23.47
CA GLN A 14 -41.86 9.06 24.89
C GLN A 14 -41.05 7.79 25.18
N ALA A 15 -41.18 6.74 24.35
CA ALA A 15 -40.39 5.52 24.50
C ALA A 15 -38.87 5.77 24.34
N LYS A 16 -38.48 6.72 23.49
CA LYS A 16 -37.08 7.13 23.30
C LYS A 16 -36.52 7.89 24.52
N ASP A 17 -37.32 8.75 25.14
CA ASP A 17 -36.90 9.50 26.32
C ASP A 17 -36.78 8.59 27.56
N GLU A 18 -37.65 7.59 27.71
CA GLU A 18 -37.54 6.56 28.75
C GLU A 18 -36.29 5.67 28.57
N GLU A 19 -35.99 5.24 27.33
CA GLU A 19 -34.77 4.50 26.98
C GLU A 19 -33.49 5.29 27.35
N LEU A 20 -33.48 6.60 27.08
CA LEU A 20 -32.37 7.50 27.41
C LEU A 20 -32.22 7.72 28.93
N LEU A 21 -33.34 7.79 29.67
CA LEU A 21 -33.33 7.93 31.13
C LEU A 21 -32.76 6.68 31.81
N LEU A 22 -33.15 5.49 31.34
CA LEU A 22 -32.65 4.21 31.87
C LEU A 22 -31.14 4.05 31.64
N ALA A 23 -30.64 4.47 30.48
CA ALA A 23 -29.22 4.43 30.15
C ALA A 23 -28.38 5.31 31.12
N LYS A 24 -28.84 6.53 31.42
CA LYS A 24 -28.18 7.41 32.41
C LYS A 24 -28.14 6.81 33.81
N GLN A 25 -29.25 6.22 34.27
CA GLN A 25 -29.29 5.57 35.58
C GLN A 25 -28.30 4.39 35.68
N GLN A 26 -28.02 3.68 34.57
CA GLN A 26 -26.99 2.65 34.54
C GLN A 26 -25.57 3.22 34.60
N GLU A 27 -25.28 4.34 33.94
CA GLU A 27 -23.97 5.01 34.03
C GLU A 27 -23.68 5.52 35.46
N ASP A 28 -24.65 6.18 36.09
CA ASP A 28 -24.52 6.68 37.48
C ASP A 28 -24.34 5.53 38.50
N ALA A 29 -24.96 4.38 38.27
CA ALA A 29 -24.81 3.18 39.10
C ALA A 29 -23.45 2.48 38.94
N VAL A 30 -22.76 2.66 37.80
CA VAL A 30 -21.40 2.17 37.59
C VAL A 30 -20.39 3.10 38.27
N MET A 31 -20.53 4.42 38.13
CA MET A 31 -19.65 5.41 38.75
C MET A 31 -19.62 5.29 40.29
N ASN A 32 -20.80 5.16 40.92
CA ASN A 32 -20.89 4.99 42.38
C ASN A 32 -20.29 3.68 42.92
N LYS A 33 -20.04 2.67 42.07
CA LYS A 33 -19.37 1.42 42.48
C LYS A 33 -17.85 1.49 42.49
N GLU A 34 -17.24 2.49 41.84
CA GLU A 34 -15.78 2.65 41.84
C GLU A 34 -15.27 3.44 43.07
N GLU A 35 -16.06 4.36 43.63
CA GLU A 35 -15.64 5.15 44.81
C GLU A 35 -15.61 4.34 46.12
N PHE A 36 -16.31 3.21 46.22
CA PHE A 36 -16.43 2.44 47.48
C PHE A 36 -15.31 1.43 47.76
N LYS A 37 -14.20 1.43 46.99
CA LYS A 37 -13.14 0.40 47.08
C LYS A 37 -11.83 0.82 47.78
N THR A 38 -11.76 1.99 48.42
CA THR A 38 -10.49 2.55 48.92
C THR A 38 -10.45 2.93 50.41
N VAL A 39 -11.13 2.19 51.31
CA VAL A 39 -10.90 2.32 52.77
C VAL A 39 -10.92 0.97 53.51
N THR A 40 -9.74 0.34 53.67
CA THR A 40 -9.30 -0.34 54.92
C THR A 40 -7.90 -0.95 54.78
N HIS A 41 -6.89 -0.38 55.49
CA HIS A 41 -5.99 -1.10 56.41
C HIS A 41 -4.87 -0.20 56.98
N GLN A 42 -5.06 0.19 58.23
CA GLN A 42 -4.01 0.28 59.27
C GLN A 42 -4.20 -0.96 60.16
N ARG A 43 -3.26 -1.51 60.96
CA ARG A 43 -1.82 -1.33 61.29
C ARG A 43 -1.31 -2.78 61.58
N ASP A 44 -0.03 -3.13 61.59
CA ASP A 44 0.85 -2.85 62.73
C ASP A 44 2.36 -3.13 62.50
N ARG A 45 3.15 -2.74 63.51
CA ARG A 45 4.61 -2.91 63.71
C ARG A 45 5.12 -4.35 63.49
N THR A 46 6.40 -4.66 63.22
CA THR A 46 7.71 -3.96 63.26
C THR A 46 8.59 -4.56 62.13
N GLN A 47 9.91 -4.35 61.92
CA GLN A 47 11.01 -3.72 62.67
C GLN A 47 11.90 -2.89 61.69
N ALA A 48 13.21 -2.70 61.94
CA ALA A 48 14.08 -1.79 61.16
C ALA A 48 15.20 -2.50 60.38
N SER A 49 15.30 -2.19 59.09
CA SER A 49 16.52 -2.32 58.29
C SER A 49 16.50 -1.27 57.18
N GLN A 50 17.54 -0.44 57.08
CA GLN A 50 17.58 0.72 56.16
C GLN A 50 17.69 0.26 54.69
N SER A 51 16.58 0.28 53.95
CA SER A 51 16.56 0.07 52.50
C SER A 51 16.11 1.34 51.76
N LYS A 52 16.76 1.58 50.61
CA LYS A 52 16.63 2.78 49.77
C LYS A 52 15.18 3.02 49.30
N PRO A 53 14.78 4.27 49.01
CA PRO A 53 13.38 4.64 48.78
C PRO A 53 12.71 3.84 47.66
N LYS A 54 11.43 3.53 47.91
CA LYS A 54 10.64 2.54 47.18
C LYS A 54 10.44 2.91 45.70
N THR A 55 10.65 1.91 44.86
CA THR A 55 10.27 1.88 43.44
C THR A 55 8.85 2.42 43.25
N GLN A 56 8.67 3.44 42.42
CA GLN A 56 7.34 3.86 41.98
C GLN A 56 6.66 2.66 41.31
N GLN A 57 5.48 2.26 41.81
CA GLN A 57 4.66 1.25 41.17
C GLN A 57 4.13 1.81 39.85
N HIS A 58 4.90 1.65 38.78
CA HIS A 58 4.40 1.86 37.43
C HIS A 58 3.20 0.93 37.22
N GLN A 59 2.00 1.49 37.21
CA GLN A 59 0.80 0.78 36.78
C GLN A 59 1.08 0.22 35.38
N VAL A 60 1.18 -1.11 35.28
CA VAL A 60 1.47 -1.79 34.03
C VAL A 60 0.24 -1.67 33.15
N LYS A 61 0.21 -0.62 32.32
CA LYS A 61 -0.89 -0.35 31.40
C LYS A 61 -1.19 -1.61 30.58
N GLU A 62 -2.39 -2.16 30.73
CA GLU A 62 -2.79 -3.38 30.02
C GLU A 62 -2.57 -3.18 28.51
N ARG A 63 -1.95 -4.17 27.89
CA ARG A 63 -1.71 -4.15 26.44
C ARG A 63 -2.99 -4.60 25.73
N PRO A 64 -3.38 -3.97 24.60
CA PRO A 64 -4.54 -4.42 23.82
C PRO A 64 -4.43 -5.90 23.47
N SER A 65 -5.54 -6.62 23.62
CA SER A 65 -5.64 -8.04 23.24
C SER A 65 -6.03 -8.17 21.77
N VAL A 66 -5.25 -8.93 21.00
CA VAL A 66 -5.46 -9.21 19.58
C VAL A 66 -5.58 -10.71 19.37
N ILE A 67 -6.51 -11.14 18.52
CA ILE A 67 -6.64 -12.53 18.08
C ILE A 67 -6.33 -12.60 16.58
N LEU A 68 -5.49 -13.54 16.16
CA LEU A 68 -5.25 -13.88 14.76
C LEU A 68 -5.81 -15.27 14.48
N ILE A 69 -6.80 -15.35 13.59
CA ILE A 69 -7.45 -16.58 13.15
C ILE A 69 -7.12 -16.84 11.68
N GLY A 70 -6.68 -18.05 11.34
CA GLY A 70 -6.23 -18.35 9.98
C GLY A 70 -5.77 -19.79 9.73
N THR A 71 -5.52 -20.07 8.45
CA THR A 71 -5.10 -21.37 7.93
C THR A 71 -3.62 -21.70 8.22
N SER A 72 -3.07 -22.73 7.59
CA SER A 72 -1.65 -23.11 7.69
C SER A 72 -0.67 -21.96 7.45
N ASN A 73 -1.01 -20.96 6.63
CA ASN A 73 -0.13 -19.82 6.32
C ASN A 73 0.18 -18.93 7.54
N ILE A 74 -0.66 -18.92 8.58
CA ILE A 74 -0.33 -18.21 9.84
C ILE A 74 0.45 -19.08 10.84
N LYS A 75 0.65 -20.39 10.58
CA LYS A 75 1.36 -21.31 11.49
C LYS A 75 2.78 -20.84 11.81
N GLY A 76 3.49 -20.32 10.81
CA GLY A 76 4.85 -19.77 10.96
C GLY A 76 4.92 -18.37 11.58
N ILE A 77 3.80 -17.67 11.81
CA ILE A 77 3.80 -16.35 12.44
C ILE A 77 4.04 -16.50 13.95
N GLU A 78 5.19 -16.03 14.43
CA GLU A 78 5.53 -15.99 15.86
C GLU A 78 4.89 -14.77 16.54
N PRO A 79 4.03 -14.95 17.56
CA PRO A 79 3.35 -13.83 18.22
C PRO A 79 4.28 -12.76 18.79
N SER A 80 5.40 -13.17 19.41
CA SER A 80 6.42 -12.30 19.97
C SER A 80 7.15 -11.42 18.96
N LYS A 81 7.22 -11.85 17.68
CA LYS A 81 7.86 -11.11 16.59
C LYS A 81 6.91 -10.14 15.88
N LEU A 82 5.59 -10.27 16.07
CA LEU A 82 4.61 -9.41 15.43
C LEU A 82 4.69 -7.98 16.02
N SER A 83 4.45 -7.83 17.32
CA SER A 83 4.58 -6.54 18.01
C SER A 83 4.68 -6.74 19.53
N SER A 84 5.46 -5.91 20.21
CA SER A 84 5.45 -5.83 21.68
C SER A 84 4.34 -4.91 22.21
N LYS A 85 3.66 -4.15 21.34
CA LYS A 85 2.64 -3.15 21.71
C LYS A 85 1.32 -3.77 22.18
N PHE A 86 1.02 -5.01 21.77
CA PHE A 86 -0.23 -5.73 22.06
C PHE A 86 0.08 -7.18 22.49
N THR A 87 -0.88 -7.87 23.09
CA THR A 87 -0.83 -9.32 23.28
C THR A 87 -1.53 -10.01 22.11
N LEU A 88 -0.94 -11.10 21.58
CA LEU A 88 -1.48 -11.81 20.43
C LEU A 88 -1.77 -13.27 20.79
N ARG A 89 -3.05 -13.67 20.71
CA ARG A 89 -3.48 -15.08 20.70
C ARG A 89 -3.64 -15.54 19.26
N LYS A 90 -3.09 -16.70 18.91
CA LYS A 90 -3.24 -17.30 17.57
C LYS A 90 -4.17 -18.51 17.65
N LEU A 91 -5.18 -18.55 16.79
CA LEU A 91 -6.11 -19.67 16.63
C LEU A 91 -5.97 -20.20 15.20
N ASN A 92 -5.73 -21.50 15.02
CA ASN A 92 -5.67 -22.08 13.69
C ASN A 92 -7.08 -22.56 13.33
N ALA A 93 -7.61 -22.10 12.21
CA ALA A 93 -8.89 -22.54 11.65
C ALA A 93 -8.71 -22.71 10.13
N TYR A 94 -9.04 -23.89 9.64
CA TYR A 94 -8.83 -24.27 8.23
C TYR A 94 -10.09 -24.08 7.37
N THR A 95 -11.25 -23.95 8.00
CA THR A 95 -12.54 -23.65 7.36
C THR A 95 -13.30 -22.53 8.07
N PHE A 96 -14.38 -22.04 7.46
CA PHE A 96 -15.32 -21.10 8.06
C PHE A 96 -15.99 -21.65 9.34
N GLU A 97 -16.46 -22.90 9.36
CA GLU A 97 -17.13 -23.53 10.51
C GLU A 97 -16.17 -23.67 11.70
N GLN A 98 -14.90 -24.02 11.42
CA GLN A 98 -13.85 -24.03 12.43
C GLN A 98 -13.61 -22.62 13.00
N THR A 99 -13.67 -21.59 12.14
CA THR A 99 -13.52 -20.19 12.57
C THR A 99 -14.67 -19.77 13.49
N GLU A 100 -15.91 -20.06 13.12
CA GLU A 100 -17.09 -19.81 13.95
C GLU A 100 -16.99 -20.54 15.31
N SER A 101 -16.53 -21.80 15.32
CA SER A 101 -16.34 -22.54 16.57
C SER A 101 -15.26 -21.91 17.46
N GLN A 102 -14.12 -21.55 16.87
CA GLN A 102 -13.06 -20.84 17.60
C GLN A 102 -13.53 -19.48 18.14
N LEU A 103 -14.42 -18.77 17.42
CA LEU A 103 -15.02 -17.51 17.87
C LEU A 103 -16.02 -17.72 19.01
N ARG A 104 -16.79 -18.82 19.02
CA ARG A 104 -17.69 -19.18 20.14
C ARG A 104 -16.92 -19.32 21.45
N ASP A 105 -15.74 -19.94 21.43
CA ASP A 105 -14.90 -20.19 22.61
C ASP A 105 -14.11 -18.95 23.13
N VAL A 106 -14.20 -17.80 22.44
CA VAL A 106 -13.59 -16.54 22.91
C VAL A 106 -14.50 -15.86 23.95
N ASN A 107 -14.12 -15.95 25.22
CA ASN A 107 -14.89 -15.37 26.34
C ASN A 107 -14.50 -13.92 26.67
N LYS A 108 -13.22 -13.53 26.58
CA LYS A 108 -12.77 -12.14 26.81
C LYS A 108 -12.82 -11.36 25.49
N PRO A 109 -13.50 -10.18 25.42
CA PRO A 109 -13.57 -9.40 24.19
C PRO A 109 -12.18 -8.90 23.77
N PRO A 110 -11.73 -9.18 22.53
CA PRO A 110 -10.50 -8.62 21.98
C PRO A 110 -10.71 -7.18 21.46
N TYR A 111 -9.62 -6.43 21.36
CA TYR A 111 -9.62 -5.13 20.68
C TYR A 111 -9.58 -5.28 19.16
N VAL A 112 -8.88 -6.31 18.67
CA VAL A 112 -8.78 -6.63 17.23
C VAL A 112 -8.88 -8.13 17.00
N ILE A 113 -9.66 -8.54 16.01
CA ILE A 113 -9.60 -9.89 15.41
C ILE A 113 -9.09 -9.75 13.97
N ALA A 114 -8.02 -10.48 13.64
CA ALA A 114 -7.48 -10.56 12.30
C ALA A 114 -7.82 -11.92 11.67
N PHE A 115 -8.43 -11.92 10.48
CA PHE A 115 -8.85 -13.11 9.74
C PHE A 115 -7.96 -13.34 8.52
N HIS A 116 -7.48 -14.57 8.34
CA HIS A 116 -6.74 -15.05 7.16
C HIS A 116 -7.21 -16.46 6.78
N LEU A 117 -8.46 -16.56 6.28
CA LEU A 117 -9.21 -17.82 6.13
C LEU A 117 -9.25 -18.35 4.69
N LEU A 118 -9.30 -17.44 3.71
CA LEU A 118 -9.79 -17.71 2.36
C LEU A 118 -8.93 -18.67 1.50
N THR A 119 -7.69 -18.98 1.87
CA THR A 119 -6.77 -19.73 0.98
C THR A 119 -7.21 -21.15 0.66
N ASN A 120 -7.98 -21.76 1.56
CA ASN A 120 -8.52 -23.11 1.42
C ASN A 120 -9.93 -23.07 0.84
N GLU A 121 -10.77 -22.19 1.37
CA GLU A 121 -12.17 -22.00 0.96
C GLU A 121 -12.35 -21.81 -0.55
N MET A 122 -11.48 -21.03 -1.19
CA MET A 122 -11.55 -20.80 -2.64
C MET A 122 -11.32 -22.05 -3.49
N VAL A 123 -10.81 -23.15 -2.93
CA VAL A 123 -10.59 -24.41 -3.68
C VAL A 123 -11.91 -25.13 -3.94
N GLU A 124 -12.83 -25.10 -2.98
CA GLU A 124 -14.07 -25.88 -2.98
C GLU A 124 -15.31 -24.99 -3.15
N ASN A 125 -15.24 -23.71 -2.77
CA ASN A 125 -16.35 -22.78 -2.74
C ASN A 125 -16.26 -21.68 -3.82
N SER A 126 -17.42 -21.22 -4.29
CA SER A 126 -17.50 -20.12 -5.26
C SER A 126 -17.08 -18.78 -4.65
N THR A 127 -16.73 -17.80 -5.51
CA THR A 127 -16.48 -16.40 -5.12
C THR A 127 -17.59 -15.84 -4.23
N GLU A 128 -18.84 -16.05 -4.63
CA GLU A 128 -20.02 -15.53 -3.93
C GLU A 128 -20.20 -16.21 -2.57
N HIS A 129 -20.06 -17.54 -2.49
CA HIS A 129 -20.12 -18.27 -1.23
C HIS A 129 -19.06 -17.77 -0.24
N CYS A 130 -17.81 -17.60 -0.71
CA CYS A 130 -16.72 -17.07 0.11
C CYS A 130 -16.99 -15.65 0.63
N VAL A 131 -17.59 -14.77 -0.20
CA VAL A 131 -17.95 -13.40 0.21
C VAL A 131 -19.09 -13.42 1.24
N ASN A 132 -20.14 -14.22 0.99
CA ASN A 132 -21.29 -14.33 1.88
C ASN A 132 -20.89 -14.90 3.25
N LYS A 133 -20.12 -16.01 3.29
CA LYS A 133 -19.61 -16.56 4.55
C LYS A 133 -18.68 -15.61 5.32
N MET A 134 -17.83 -14.85 4.61
CA MET A 134 -17.04 -13.81 5.26
C MET A 134 -17.92 -12.70 5.86
N ARG A 135 -19.02 -12.30 5.20
CA ARG A 135 -20.00 -11.35 5.74
C ARG A 135 -20.65 -11.89 7.01
N ASP A 136 -21.08 -13.14 7.02
CA ASP A 136 -21.71 -13.77 8.19
C ASP A 136 -20.75 -13.82 9.40
N ILE A 137 -19.48 -14.19 9.16
CA ILE A 137 -18.42 -14.18 10.18
C ILE A 137 -18.14 -12.75 10.70
N ILE A 138 -18.11 -11.75 9.83
CA ILE A 138 -17.90 -10.35 10.23
C ILE A 138 -19.06 -9.85 11.08
N THR A 139 -20.30 -10.08 10.65
CA THR A 139 -21.53 -9.65 11.35
C THR A 139 -21.60 -10.29 12.73
N SER A 140 -21.54 -11.62 12.82
CA SER A 140 -21.57 -12.35 14.10
C SER A 140 -20.41 -11.99 15.04
N THR A 141 -19.22 -11.67 14.49
CA THR A 141 -18.09 -11.16 15.29
C THR A 141 -18.36 -9.78 15.87
N LEU A 142 -18.99 -8.87 15.11
CA LEU A 142 -19.33 -7.52 15.57
C LEU A 142 -20.54 -7.52 16.52
N GLU A 143 -21.48 -8.45 16.37
CA GLU A 143 -22.56 -8.67 17.33
C GLU A 143 -22.02 -9.20 18.66
N LYS A 144 -21.16 -10.24 18.63
CA LYS A 144 -20.56 -10.80 19.84
C LYS A 144 -19.57 -9.83 20.52
N PHE A 145 -18.86 -9.01 19.74
CA PHE A 145 -17.86 -8.07 20.25
C PHE A 145 -18.05 -6.65 19.68
N PRO A 146 -19.05 -5.87 20.14
CA PRO A 146 -19.43 -4.58 19.54
C PRO A 146 -18.33 -3.52 19.46
N LEU A 147 -17.32 -3.57 20.34
CA LEU A 147 -16.19 -2.65 20.37
C LEU A 147 -14.95 -3.15 19.59
N CYS A 148 -14.97 -4.39 19.11
CA CYS A 148 -13.85 -4.98 18.39
C CYS A 148 -13.66 -4.33 17.02
N LYS A 149 -12.41 -4.22 16.57
CA LYS A 149 -12.04 -3.94 15.18
C LYS A 149 -11.68 -5.25 14.46
N ILE A 150 -11.95 -5.33 13.17
CA ILE A 150 -11.68 -6.51 12.35
C ILE A 150 -10.63 -6.17 11.31
N VAL A 151 -9.64 -7.03 11.13
CA VAL A 151 -8.63 -6.95 10.05
C VAL A 151 -8.83 -8.13 9.10
N LEU A 152 -9.21 -7.84 7.86
CA LEU A 152 -9.38 -8.83 6.80
C LEU A 152 -8.08 -8.93 5.99
N SER A 153 -7.38 -10.06 6.11
CA SER A 153 -6.18 -10.35 5.32
C SER A 153 -6.59 -10.97 3.98
N ALA A 154 -6.24 -10.30 2.88
CA ALA A 154 -6.47 -10.82 1.54
C ALA A 154 -5.81 -12.21 1.36
N PRO A 155 -6.35 -13.09 0.51
CA PRO A 155 -5.73 -14.39 0.24
C PRO A 155 -4.29 -14.20 -0.25
N THR A 156 -3.36 -15.03 0.22
CA THR A 156 -1.99 -15.02 -0.31
C THR A 156 -1.97 -15.59 -1.72
N PRO A 157 -1.18 -15.00 -2.64
CA PRO A 157 -1.11 -15.49 -4.01
C PRO A 157 -0.47 -16.88 -4.05
N ARG A 158 -1.04 -17.75 -4.87
CA ARG A 158 -0.68 -19.15 -5.13
C ARG A 158 0.04 -19.28 -6.47
N ALA A 159 0.93 -20.26 -6.64
CA ALA A 159 1.55 -20.56 -7.94
C ALA A 159 1.06 -21.87 -8.56
N ASP A 160 0.36 -22.72 -7.80
CA ASP A 160 -0.27 -23.95 -8.29
C ASP A 160 -1.52 -23.69 -9.15
N SER A 161 -2.25 -22.59 -8.91
CA SER A 161 -3.41 -22.20 -9.73
C SER A 161 -3.49 -20.69 -9.99
N CYS A 162 -3.63 -20.33 -11.27
CA CYS A 162 -3.85 -18.95 -11.68
C CYS A 162 -5.31 -18.49 -11.44
N SER A 163 -6.29 -19.40 -11.60
CA SER A 163 -7.71 -19.06 -11.38
C SER A 163 -7.98 -18.71 -9.91
N LEU A 164 -7.37 -19.44 -8.97
CA LEU A 164 -7.48 -19.15 -7.53
C LEU A 164 -6.89 -17.77 -7.16
N ASN A 165 -5.88 -17.27 -7.89
CA ASN A 165 -5.39 -15.90 -7.69
C ASN A 165 -6.41 -14.86 -8.14
N SER A 166 -7.01 -15.04 -9.31
CA SER A 166 -8.03 -14.14 -9.84
C SER A 166 -9.28 -14.13 -8.95
N GLN A 167 -9.71 -15.31 -8.49
CA GLN A 167 -10.80 -15.47 -7.52
C GLN A 167 -10.47 -14.76 -6.19
N GLY A 168 -9.27 -14.94 -5.65
CA GLY A 168 -8.85 -14.28 -4.43
C GLY A 168 -8.75 -12.75 -4.53
N GLN A 169 -8.33 -12.23 -5.69
CA GLN A 169 -8.37 -10.80 -5.99
C GLN A 169 -9.81 -10.28 -6.08
N LEU A 170 -10.71 -11.03 -6.72
CA LEU A 170 -12.12 -10.67 -6.85
C LEU A 170 -12.84 -10.65 -5.48
N ILE A 171 -12.68 -11.71 -4.67
CA ILE A 171 -13.22 -11.75 -3.29
C ILE A 171 -12.70 -10.58 -2.46
N SER A 172 -11.39 -10.30 -2.55
CA SER A 172 -10.78 -9.16 -1.84
C SER A 172 -11.34 -7.81 -2.29
N ALA A 173 -11.58 -7.63 -3.59
CA ALA A 173 -12.16 -6.42 -4.14
C ALA A 173 -13.63 -6.22 -3.72
N LEU A 174 -14.44 -7.29 -3.75
CA LEU A 174 -15.84 -7.28 -3.34
C LEU A 174 -15.98 -6.94 -1.85
N LEU A 175 -15.28 -7.65 -0.97
CA LEU A 175 -15.28 -7.36 0.47
C LEU A 175 -14.75 -5.94 0.75
N LYS A 176 -13.68 -5.51 0.07
CA LYS A 176 -13.13 -4.16 0.25
C LYS A 176 -14.10 -3.06 -0.19
N ASN A 177 -14.87 -3.29 -1.24
CA ASN A 177 -15.90 -2.35 -1.69
C ASN A 177 -17.08 -2.30 -0.71
N GLU A 178 -17.55 -3.46 -0.23
CA GLU A 178 -18.65 -3.58 0.73
C GLU A 178 -18.35 -2.87 2.05
N TYR A 179 -17.14 -3.05 2.59
CA TYR A 179 -16.73 -2.49 3.89
C TYR A 179 -15.93 -1.19 3.80
N VAL A 180 -15.86 -0.53 2.63
CA VAL A 180 -15.02 0.67 2.42
C VAL A 180 -15.32 1.83 3.39
N ASN A 181 -16.59 1.95 3.81
CA ASN A 181 -17.07 2.99 4.72
C ASN A 181 -17.20 2.52 6.18
N ASN A 182 -16.83 1.27 6.49
CA ASN A 182 -17.01 0.70 7.83
C ASN A 182 -15.77 0.93 8.71
N GLU A 183 -15.83 1.89 9.63
CA GLU A 183 -14.71 2.20 10.55
C GLU A 183 -14.30 1.05 11.49
N LYS A 184 -15.04 -0.06 11.53
CA LYS A 184 -14.66 -1.26 12.29
C LYS A 184 -13.87 -2.27 11.47
N VAL A 185 -13.86 -2.19 10.13
CA VAL A 185 -13.25 -3.20 9.25
C VAL A 185 -12.06 -2.61 8.47
N PHE A 186 -10.90 -3.24 8.62
CA PHE A 186 -9.63 -2.84 8.01
C PHE A 186 -9.13 -3.92 7.05
N PHE A 187 -8.44 -3.54 5.98
CA PHE A 187 -7.94 -4.47 4.98
C PHE A 187 -6.41 -4.58 5.00
N CYS A 188 -5.91 -5.82 5.10
CA CYS A 188 -4.50 -6.16 4.95
C CYS A 188 -4.27 -6.66 3.51
N ASP A 189 -3.74 -5.78 2.66
CA ASP A 189 -3.34 -6.12 1.30
C ASP A 189 -2.04 -6.96 1.29
N ASN A 190 -2.07 -8.05 0.51
CA ASN A 190 -0.98 -9.00 0.32
C ASN A 190 -0.39 -8.95 -1.11
N SER A 191 -0.73 -7.92 -1.90
CA SER A 191 -0.24 -7.70 -3.27
C SER A 191 1.28 -7.73 -3.39
N ASN A 192 2.03 -7.35 -2.35
CA ASN A 192 3.50 -7.40 -2.29
C ASN A 192 4.11 -8.81 -2.27
N LEU A 193 3.29 -9.86 -2.10
CA LEU A 193 3.66 -11.26 -2.32
C LEU A 193 3.55 -11.68 -3.80
N SER A 194 2.99 -10.81 -4.66
CA SER A 194 2.81 -11.03 -6.10
C SER A 194 3.59 -10.01 -6.94
N PHE A 195 3.82 -10.36 -8.20
CA PHE A 195 4.32 -9.44 -9.22
C PHE A 195 3.54 -9.67 -10.52
N LYS A 196 2.86 -8.62 -11.01
CA LYS A 196 1.96 -8.69 -12.18
C LYS A 196 0.92 -9.84 -12.08
N GLY A 197 0.26 -9.95 -10.94
CA GLY A 197 -0.76 -10.98 -10.68
C GLY A 197 -0.24 -12.40 -10.42
N LYS A 198 1.06 -12.67 -10.64
CA LYS A 198 1.68 -13.99 -10.36
C LYS A 198 2.38 -13.97 -9.00
N ALA A 199 2.29 -15.07 -8.24
CA ALA A 199 3.00 -15.19 -6.97
C ALA A 199 4.54 -15.09 -7.15
N ILE A 200 5.24 -14.49 -6.19
CA ILE A 200 6.70 -14.37 -6.25
C ILE A 200 7.33 -15.63 -5.63
N GLN A 201 7.94 -16.47 -6.47
CA GLN A 201 8.49 -17.79 -6.12
C GLN A 201 9.24 -17.88 -4.78
N ARG A 202 10.10 -16.92 -4.44
CA ARG A 202 10.90 -16.95 -3.19
C ARG A 202 10.06 -16.87 -1.91
N PHE A 203 8.83 -16.36 -2.02
CA PHE A 203 7.88 -16.24 -0.90
C PHE A 203 7.01 -17.50 -0.75
N LEU A 204 7.10 -18.45 -1.67
CA LEU A 204 6.40 -19.73 -1.63
C LEU A 204 7.30 -20.87 -1.17
N SER A 205 6.66 -21.87 -0.57
CA SER A 205 7.15 -23.21 -0.29
C SER A 205 7.42 -23.99 -1.58
N ARG A 206 7.98 -25.20 -1.45
CA ARG A 206 8.14 -26.13 -2.59
C ARG A 206 6.80 -26.54 -3.19
N ASP A 207 5.75 -26.60 -2.37
CA ASP A 207 4.38 -26.97 -2.77
C ASP A 207 3.60 -25.91 -3.57
N GLN A 208 4.19 -24.72 -3.79
CA GLN A 208 3.58 -23.62 -4.57
C GLN A 208 2.34 -22.95 -3.97
N PHE A 209 1.90 -23.29 -2.76
CA PHE A 209 0.74 -22.67 -2.12
C PHE A 209 0.97 -22.21 -0.67
N HIS A 210 1.81 -22.91 0.10
CA HIS A 210 2.23 -22.42 1.41
C HIS A 210 3.29 -21.33 1.25
N LEU A 211 3.37 -20.42 2.23
CA LEU A 211 4.43 -19.43 2.28
C LEU A 211 5.77 -20.02 2.78
N SER A 212 6.87 -19.58 2.17
CA SER A 212 8.22 -19.79 2.72
C SER A 212 8.41 -18.97 3.99
N SER A 213 9.48 -19.21 4.75
CA SER A 213 9.83 -18.35 5.90
C SER A 213 9.97 -16.87 5.52
N GLN A 214 10.37 -16.55 4.28
CA GLN A 214 10.37 -15.17 3.79
C GLN A 214 8.95 -14.66 3.50
N GLY A 215 8.09 -15.47 2.89
CA GLY A 215 6.69 -15.13 2.64
C GLY A 215 5.91 -14.90 3.94
N VAL A 216 6.06 -15.78 4.92
CA VAL A 216 5.46 -15.65 6.27
C VAL A 216 5.88 -14.35 6.95
N ASN A 217 7.15 -13.95 6.84
CA ASN A 217 7.61 -12.67 7.39
C ASN A 217 6.99 -11.45 6.70
N VAL A 218 6.71 -11.53 5.39
CA VAL A 218 6.00 -10.47 4.66
C VAL A 218 4.52 -10.43 5.05
N LEU A 219 3.82 -11.57 5.07
CA LEU A 219 2.43 -11.67 5.54
C LEU A 219 2.28 -11.15 6.97
N ALA A 220 3.18 -11.54 7.87
CA ALA A 220 3.21 -11.04 9.25
C ALA A 220 3.43 -9.52 9.32
N SER A 221 4.26 -8.94 8.45
CA SER A 221 4.42 -7.48 8.38
C SER A 221 3.14 -6.80 7.92
N ASN A 222 2.49 -7.31 6.86
CA ASN A 222 1.25 -6.73 6.33
C ASN A 222 0.12 -6.78 7.37
N ILE A 223 -0.08 -7.95 8.01
CA ILE A 223 -1.06 -8.13 9.08
C ILE A 223 -0.77 -7.22 10.27
N ARG A 224 0.49 -7.11 10.71
CA ARG A 224 0.89 -6.19 11.78
C ARG A 224 0.56 -4.75 11.42
N ASP A 225 0.90 -4.31 10.21
CA ASP A 225 0.74 -2.91 9.82
C ASP A 225 -0.75 -2.51 9.71
N ALA A 226 -1.63 -3.45 9.37
CA ALA A 226 -3.09 -3.28 9.46
C ALA A 226 -3.62 -3.31 10.92
N ILE A 227 -3.07 -4.15 11.81
CA ILE A 227 -3.41 -4.14 13.25
C ILE A 227 -2.96 -2.83 13.92
N ASP A 228 -1.75 -2.36 13.61
CA ASP A 228 -1.23 -1.08 14.09
C ASP A 228 -2.14 0.08 13.62
N GLU A 229 -2.69 0.02 12.40
CA GLU A 229 -3.67 0.99 11.91
C GLU A 229 -5.02 0.91 12.64
N ALA A 230 -5.58 -0.29 12.82
CA ALA A 230 -6.83 -0.51 13.54
C ALA A 230 -6.77 -0.04 15.01
N LEU A 231 -5.61 -0.22 15.66
CA LEU A 231 -5.32 0.26 17.02
C LEU A 231 -4.85 1.72 17.10
N LYS A 232 -4.79 2.45 15.97
CA LYS A 232 -4.27 3.83 15.86
C LYS A 232 -2.84 3.98 16.45
N LEU A 233 -2.04 2.93 16.38
CA LEU A 233 -0.66 2.90 16.87
C LEU A 233 0.27 3.62 15.87
N PRO A 234 1.35 4.26 16.34
CA PRO A 234 2.27 4.98 15.47
C PRO A 234 2.91 4.01 14.47
N LYS A 235 2.67 4.27 13.17
CA LYS A 235 3.17 3.46 12.05
C LYS A 235 4.70 3.39 12.13
N ARG A 236 5.23 2.17 11.97
CA ARG A 236 6.67 1.94 12.02
C ARG A 236 7.34 2.54 10.79
N ILE A 237 8.10 3.61 10.97
CA ILE A 237 8.97 4.17 9.91
C ILE A 237 9.82 3.00 9.37
N PRO A 238 9.68 2.62 8.07
CA PRO A 238 10.41 1.49 7.53
C PRO A 238 11.92 1.63 7.76
N ALA A 239 12.61 0.53 8.04
CA ALA A 239 14.06 0.56 8.29
C ALA A 239 14.86 1.13 7.10
N GLN A 240 14.26 1.14 5.90
CA GLN A 240 14.79 1.81 4.71
C GLN A 240 14.71 3.34 4.78
N GLN A 241 13.65 3.92 5.38
CA GLN A 241 13.53 5.37 5.62
C GLN A 241 14.45 5.85 6.74
N ARG A 242 14.57 5.11 7.86
CA ARG A 242 15.60 5.41 8.89
C ARG A 242 17.03 5.38 8.34
N ASN A 243 17.24 4.75 7.19
CA ASN A 243 18.50 4.78 6.46
C ASN A 243 18.50 5.76 5.29
N SER A 244 17.38 6.31 4.80
CA SER A 244 17.37 7.11 3.56
C SER A 244 18.08 8.45 3.70
N ASP A 245 18.05 9.03 4.91
CA ASP A 245 18.82 10.23 5.26
C ASP A 245 20.34 9.98 5.16
N TYR A 246 20.77 8.71 5.25
CA TYR A 246 22.15 8.27 5.01
C TYR A 246 22.36 7.51 3.67
N ARG A 247 21.30 7.09 2.96
CA ARG A 247 21.36 6.16 1.81
C ARG A 247 20.81 6.68 0.49
N ASN A 248 20.53 7.98 0.36
CA ASN A 248 20.37 8.60 -0.97
C ASN A 248 21.65 8.52 -1.86
N TYR A 249 22.75 7.96 -1.34
CA TYR A 249 23.83 7.39 -2.16
C TYR A 249 23.52 5.97 -2.67
N SER A 250 23.23 5.90 -3.97
CA SER A 250 23.22 4.71 -4.85
C SER A 250 22.05 3.71 -4.72
N HIS A 251 21.02 3.92 -5.54
CA HIS A 251 20.20 2.86 -6.14
C HIS A 251 20.18 3.01 -7.67
N THR A 252 20.98 2.17 -8.35
CA THR A 252 20.75 1.67 -9.72
C THR A 252 21.49 0.33 -9.82
N ASN A 253 20.88 -0.64 -10.52
CA ASN A 253 21.27 -2.06 -10.62
C ASN A 253 21.11 -2.92 -9.35
N THR A 254 19.92 -3.51 -9.21
CA THR A 254 19.74 -4.93 -8.83
C THR A 254 18.64 -5.52 -9.71
N ASP A 255 18.98 -5.80 -10.97
CA ASP A 255 18.23 -6.73 -11.83
C ASP A 255 19.02 -8.04 -11.92
N TYR A 256 18.31 -9.16 -11.79
CA TYR A 256 18.64 -10.50 -12.29
C TYR A 256 20.13 -10.95 -12.28
N ARG A 257 20.57 -11.51 -11.15
CA ARG A 257 21.37 -12.76 -11.02
C ARG A 257 21.71 -13.01 -9.53
N ASP A 258 22.04 -14.27 -9.22
CA ASP A 258 22.11 -14.88 -7.87
C ASP A 258 20.70 -15.04 -7.23
N TYR A 259 20.27 -16.17 -6.66
CA TYR A 259 21.01 -17.29 -6.03
C TYR A 259 20.39 -18.66 -6.35
N TYR A 260 21.25 -19.63 -6.66
CA TYR A 260 21.15 -20.96 -6.04
C TYR A 260 22.16 -21.00 -4.88
N ASP A 261 22.00 -21.98 -3.99
CA ASP A 261 22.97 -22.41 -2.95
C ASP A 261 22.93 -21.68 -1.60
N TYR A 262 22.28 -22.33 -0.64
CA TYR A 262 22.67 -22.42 0.78
C TYR A 262 22.00 -23.68 1.34
N GLY A 263 22.75 -24.77 1.50
CA GLY A 263 22.15 -26.06 1.85
C GLY A 263 23.12 -27.21 2.14
N GLN A 264 24.32 -26.92 2.67
CA GLN A 264 25.16 -27.94 3.31
C GLN A 264 25.70 -27.40 4.63
N SER A 265 25.06 -27.81 5.73
CA SER A 265 25.65 -27.84 7.05
C SER A 265 26.43 -29.15 7.22
N ASN A 266 27.59 -29.10 7.86
CA ASN A 266 28.29 -30.30 8.30
C ASN A 266 27.35 -31.17 9.15
N THR A 267 27.26 -32.45 8.80
CA THR A 267 26.88 -33.54 9.70
C THR A 267 27.80 -34.71 9.36
N ASP A 268 28.37 -35.31 10.40
CA ASP A 268 29.53 -36.20 10.27
C ASP A 268 29.23 -37.53 9.60
N TYR A 269 30.28 -38.11 9.01
CA TYR A 269 30.31 -39.51 8.59
C TYR A 269 30.02 -40.44 9.78
N ARG A 270 28.94 -41.23 9.67
CA ARG A 270 28.89 -42.59 10.25
C ARG A 270 28.23 -43.54 9.26
N ASN A 271 28.93 -44.65 9.01
CA ASN A 271 28.48 -45.74 8.15
C ASN A 271 27.20 -46.35 8.70
N TYR A 272 26.28 -46.70 7.80
CA TYR A 272 25.51 -47.94 7.88
C TYR A 272 25.36 -48.48 6.46
N ASP A 273 25.93 -49.66 6.23
CA ASP A 273 25.56 -50.53 5.13
C ASP A 273 24.15 -51.07 5.40
N GLU A 274 23.28 -51.13 4.39
CA GLU A 274 22.31 -52.21 4.14
C GLU A 274 21.65 -52.04 2.75
N PRO A 275 21.03 -53.10 2.17
CA PRO A 275 21.29 -53.40 0.77
C PRO A 275 20.21 -52.98 -0.24
N HIS A 276 20.59 -53.12 -1.51
CA HIS A 276 19.74 -52.97 -2.69
C HIS A 276 18.38 -53.66 -2.59
N ASN A 277 17.34 -52.96 -3.04
CA ASN A 277 16.13 -53.61 -3.53
C ASN A 277 15.71 -53.01 -4.88
N ASN A 278 15.63 -53.87 -5.90
CA ASN A 278 15.31 -53.48 -7.27
C ASN A 278 13.79 -53.42 -7.47
N SER A 279 13.29 -52.37 -8.11
CA SER A 279 11.99 -52.42 -8.78
C SER A 279 11.90 -51.45 -9.97
N PRO A 280 11.08 -51.77 -11.00
CA PRO A 280 11.41 -51.37 -12.36
C PRO A 280 10.93 -49.98 -12.75
N ARG A 281 11.59 -49.42 -13.76
CA ARG A 281 11.22 -48.14 -14.40
C ARG A 281 9.87 -48.26 -15.11
N GLY A 282 8.84 -47.60 -14.60
CA GLY A 282 7.61 -47.30 -15.34
C GLY A 282 7.84 -46.21 -16.40
N ALA A 283 7.20 -46.33 -17.55
CA ALA A 283 7.48 -45.52 -18.73
C ALA A 283 7.12 -44.03 -18.59
N SER A 284 7.97 -43.17 -19.15
CA SER A 284 7.74 -41.73 -19.26
C SER A 284 6.79 -41.41 -20.42
N TYR A 285 5.55 -41.01 -20.12
CA TYR A 285 4.72 -40.31 -21.10
C TYR A 285 5.17 -38.84 -21.21
N SER A 286 5.88 -38.53 -22.28
CA SER A 286 6.16 -37.16 -22.69
C SER A 286 4.88 -36.53 -23.26
N VAL A 287 4.10 -35.85 -22.42
CA VAL A 287 2.97 -35.03 -22.88
C VAL A 287 3.54 -33.78 -23.56
N GLU A 288 3.45 -33.77 -24.88
CA GLU A 288 3.80 -32.64 -25.73
C GLU A 288 2.81 -31.49 -25.49
N ARG A 289 3.18 -30.55 -24.62
CA ARG A 289 2.40 -29.33 -24.42
C ARG A 289 2.63 -28.39 -25.59
N GLN A 290 1.66 -28.35 -26.51
CA GLN A 290 1.56 -27.28 -27.48
C GLN A 290 1.31 -25.94 -26.76
N ASP A 291 2.27 -25.02 -26.84
CA ASP A 291 2.18 -23.67 -26.27
C ASP A 291 1.24 -22.77 -27.11
N LEU A 292 -0.06 -23.11 -27.12
CA LEU A 292 -1.14 -22.30 -27.68
C LEU A 292 -1.47 -21.10 -26.77
N ASN A 293 -0.50 -20.20 -26.56
CA ASN A 293 -0.77 -18.88 -25.98
C ASN A 293 0.31 -17.82 -26.29
N GLN A 294 0.64 -17.67 -27.58
CA GLN A 294 1.28 -16.47 -28.10
C GLN A 294 0.34 -15.83 -29.12
N ASN A 295 -0.03 -14.56 -28.88
CA ASN A 295 -0.56 -13.54 -29.84
C ASN A 295 -1.58 -12.56 -29.25
N GLU A 296 -1.70 -12.40 -27.92
CA GLU A 296 -2.04 -11.07 -27.38
C GLU A 296 -0.89 -10.10 -27.68
N THR A 297 -0.95 -9.48 -28.86
CA THR A 297 0.03 -8.51 -29.36
C THR A 297 -0.08 -7.21 -28.57
N THR A 298 0.51 -7.19 -27.38
CA THR A 298 0.60 -5.98 -26.55
C THR A 298 1.11 -4.82 -27.39
N PHE A 299 0.28 -3.77 -27.54
CA PHE A 299 0.56 -2.60 -28.37
C PHE A 299 2.02 -2.15 -28.18
N PRO A 300 2.83 -2.06 -29.26
CA PRO A 300 4.27 -1.85 -29.10
C PRO A 300 4.50 -0.48 -28.46
N GLY A 301 5.10 -0.48 -27.26
CA GLY A 301 5.39 0.71 -26.43
C GLY A 301 6.41 1.71 -27.01
N LYS A 302 6.55 1.72 -28.34
CA LYS A 302 7.33 2.65 -29.18
C LYS A 302 6.57 3.97 -29.41
N TYR A 303 5.23 3.92 -29.39
CA TYR A 303 4.35 5.06 -29.63
C TYR A 303 4.14 5.90 -28.36
N ILE A 304 4.10 7.22 -28.51
CA ILE A 304 3.74 8.16 -27.43
C ILE A 304 2.40 8.80 -27.78
N TRP A 305 1.36 8.52 -27.00
CA TRP A 305 0.08 9.20 -27.12
C TRP A 305 0.18 10.61 -26.52
N SER A 306 0.30 11.61 -27.39
CA SER A 306 0.18 13.03 -27.00
C SER A 306 -1.28 13.48 -27.07
N THR A 307 -1.62 14.61 -26.44
CA THR A 307 -2.97 15.20 -26.54
C THR A 307 -3.41 15.51 -27.98
N LYS A 308 -2.46 15.67 -28.91
CA LYS A 308 -2.72 15.85 -30.35
C LYS A 308 -2.60 14.55 -31.17
N ALA A 309 -2.33 13.39 -30.55
CA ALA A 309 -2.13 12.13 -31.28
C ALA A 309 -3.41 11.59 -31.94
N GLY A 310 -4.57 11.79 -31.30
CA GLY A 310 -5.87 11.43 -31.89
C GLY A 310 -6.11 12.18 -33.21
N GLN A 311 -5.99 13.51 -33.21
CA GLN A 311 -6.12 14.31 -34.43
C GLN A 311 -5.14 13.85 -35.52
N LYS A 312 -3.86 13.67 -35.17
CA LYS A 312 -2.84 13.22 -36.12
C LYS A 312 -3.12 11.82 -36.69
N LEU A 313 -3.79 10.93 -35.96
CA LEU A 313 -4.20 9.64 -36.47
C LEU A 313 -5.33 9.80 -37.49
N CYS A 314 -6.33 10.66 -37.21
CA CYS A 314 -7.37 11.01 -38.17
C CYS A 314 -6.79 11.68 -39.43
N ASP A 315 -5.84 12.60 -39.27
CA ASP A 315 -5.12 13.25 -40.37
C ASP A 315 -4.33 12.22 -41.20
N ALA A 316 -3.70 11.22 -40.55
CA ALA A 316 -2.98 10.15 -41.23
C ALA A 316 -3.91 9.17 -41.97
N LEU A 317 -5.04 8.79 -41.37
CA LEU A 317 -6.06 7.93 -41.99
C LEU A 317 -6.79 8.62 -43.17
N THR A 318 -6.80 9.95 -43.21
CA THR A 318 -7.40 10.72 -44.30
C THR A 318 -6.44 11.04 -45.46
N GLN A 319 -5.17 10.62 -45.38
CA GLN A 319 -4.21 10.69 -46.50
C GLN A 319 -4.60 9.75 -47.64
N ALA A 320 -4.17 10.07 -48.86
CA ALA A 320 -4.58 9.37 -50.07
C ALA A 320 -4.23 7.87 -50.07
N ASP A 321 -3.08 7.50 -49.51
CA ASP A 321 -2.64 6.10 -49.42
C ASP A 321 -3.43 5.31 -48.37
N ALA A 322 -3.68 5.87 -47.20
CA ALA A 322 -4.53 5.25 -46.19
C ALA A 322 -5.97 5.09 -46.69
N LYS A 323 -6.53 6.11 -47.36
CA LYS A 323 -7.84 6.05 -48.03
C LYS A 323 -7.87 4.97 -49.11
N TYR A 324 -6.81 4.83 -49.91
CA TYR A 324 -6.71 3.79 -50.93
C TYR A 324 -6.66 2.38 -50.31
N SER A 325 -5.86 2.18 -49.25
CA SER A 325 -5.81 0.91 -48.53
C SER A 325 -7.14 0.56 -47.85
N ILE A 326 -7.82 1.53 -47.25
CA ILE A 326 -9.16 1.35 -46.67
C ILE A 326 -10.18 1.01 -47.75
N LYS A 327 -10.16 1.71 -48.90
CA LYS A 327 -11.04 1.41 -50.02
C LYS A 327 -10.80 0.00 -50.56
N ASN A 328 -9.56 -0.38 -50.83
CA ASN A 328 -9.22 -1.73 -51.26
C ASN A 328 -9.63 -2.81 -50.25
N PHE A 329 -9.59 -2.51 -48.95
CA PHE A 329 -10.07 -3.42 -47.91
C PHE A 329 -11.60 -3.57 -47.92
N LEU A 330 -12.34 -2.49 -48.17
CA LEU A 330 -13.81 -2.49 -48.26
C LEU A 330 -14.32 -3.12 -49.58
N ASP A 331 -13.62 -2.89 -50.68
CA ASP A 331 -13.95 -3.43 -52.01
C ASP A 331 -13.60 -4.93 -52.13
N LYS A 332 -12.76 -5.47 -51.23
CA LYS A 332 -12.35 -6.88 -51.23
C LYS A 332 -13.37 -7.74 -50.48
N SER A 333 -13.96 -8.72 -51.17
CA SER A 333 -14.78 -9.75 -50.53
C SER A 333 -13.90 -10.79 -49.82
N PHE A 334 -14.11 -10.94 -48.51
CA PHE A 334 -13.54 -12.00 -47.69
C PHE A 334 -14.59 -13.10 -47.53
N LYS A 335 -14.22 -14.38 -47.71
CA LYS A 335 -15.11 -15.50 -47.43
C LYS A 335 -15.13 -15.77 -45.93
N ASN A 336 -16.15 -16.47 -45.45
CA ASN A 336 -16.24 -16.89 -44.06
C ASN A 336 -15.38 -18.15 -43.80
N THR A 337 -14.09 -18.08 -44.10
CA THR A 337 -13.08 -19.11 -43.80
C THR A 337 -12.07 -18.55 -42.82
N SER A 338 -11.43 -19.42 -42.02
CA SER A 338 -10.46 -19.00 -41.00
C SER A 338 -9.34 -18.13 -41.60
N ASP A 339 -8.80 -18.55 -42.74
CA ASP A 339 -7.70 -17.88 -43.42
C ASP A 339 -8.11 -16.50 -43.95
N ASP A 340 -9.32 -16.35 -44.52
CA ASP A 340 -9.81 -15.05 -45.00
C ASP A 340 -10.11 -14.09 -43.84
N ILE A 341 -10.58 -14.60 -42.70
CA ILE A 341 -10.76 -13.81 -41.46
C ILE A 341 -9.40 -13.33 -40.94
N GLU A 342 -8.39 -14.20 -40.86
CA GLU A 342 -7.05 -13.82 -40.43
C GLU A 342 -6.41 -12.81 -41.41
N ASN A 343 -6.57 -13.02 -42.72
CA ASN A 343 -6.14 -12.07 -43.74
C ASN A 343 -6.85 -10.70 -43.61
N ALA A 344 -8.14 -10.68 -43.27
CA ALA A 344 -8.88 -9.44 -43.03
C ALA A 344 -8.36 -8.69 -41.80
N VAL A 345 -8.15 -9.42 -40.69
CA VAL A 345 -7.57 -8.87 -39.44
C VAL A 345 -6.17 -8.32 -39.68
N ASN A 346 -5.31 -9.04 -40.38
CA ASN A 346 -3.96 -8.60 -40.71
C ASN A 346 -3.96 -7.36 -41.61
N THR A 347 -4.82 -7.31 -42.65
CA THR A 347 -4.95 -6.12 -43.52
C THR A 347 -5.42 -4.90 -42.72
N CYS A 348 -6.40 -5.06 -41.83
CA CYS A 348 -6.88 -4.00 -40.95
C CYS A 348 -5.78 -3.52 -39.98
N HIS A 349 -5.02 -4.46 -39.40
CA HIS A 349 -3.89 -4.17 -38.52
C HIS A 349 -2.81 -3.35 -39.24
N GLU A 350 -2.44 -3.71 -40.47
CA GLU A 350 -1.46 -2.98 -41.27
C GLU A 350 -1.90 -1.54 -41.56
N ILE A 351 -3.18 -1.32 -41.92
CA ILE A 351 -3.73 0.03 -42.14
C ILE A 351 -3.58 0.88 -40.87
N ILE A 352 -3.94 0.34 -39.71
CA ILE A 352 -3.87 1.04 -38.42
C ILE A 352 -2.40 1.31 -38.03
N VAL A 353 -1.50 0.33 -38.21
CA VAL A 353 -0.07 0.48 -37.91
C VAL A 353 0.60 1.51 -38.83
N ASN A 354 0.28 1.51 -40.12
CA ASN A 354 0.81 2.49 -41.07
C ASN A 354 0.33 3.92 -40.76
N ALA A 355 -0.96 4.09 -40.42
CA ALA A 355 -1.48 5.37 -39.95
C ALA A 355 -0.82 5.81 -38.63
N ALA A 356 -0.62 4.89 -37.67
CA ALA A 356 0.04 5.18 -36.40
C ALA A 356 1.53 5.56 -36.58
N ASN A 357 2.25 4.90 -37.49
CA ASN A 357 3.64 5.20 -37.85
C ASN A 357 3.79 6.61 -38.44
N LYS A 358 2.78 7.10 -39.18
CA LYS A 358 2.71 8.46 -39.73
C LYS A 358 2.29 9.51 -38.69
N ALA A 359 1.30 9.17 -37.86
CA ALA A 359 0.71 10.07 -36.88
C ALA A 359 1.60 10.36 -35.67
N THR A 360 2.37 9.36 -35.24
CA THR A 360 3.11 9.42 -33.97
C THR A 360 4.56 9.85 -34.16
N VAL A 361 5.05 10.64 -33.19
CA VAL A 361 6.49 10.88 -33.08
C VAL A 361 7.09 9.66 -32.38
N PHE A 362 7.81 8.82 -33.14
CA PHE A 362 8.61 7.76 -32.54
C PHE A 362 9.46 8.33 -31.41
N LYS A 363 9.45 7.65 -30.26
CA LYS A 363 10.35 7.98 -29.16
C LYS A 363 11.79 7.75 -29.64
N LYS A 364 12.43 8.80 -30.18
CA LYS A 364 13.84 8.76 -30.62
C LYS A 364 14.63 8.05 -29.52
N PRO A 365 15.36 6.96 -29.83
CA PRO A 365 16.02 6.18 -28.80
C PRO A 365 16.91 7.14 -28.02
N VAL A 366 16.57 7.35 -26.74
CA VAL A 366 17.22 8.36 -25.92
C VAL A 366 18.67 7.93 -25.84
N LYS A 367 19.55 8.62 -26.60
CA LYS A 367 20.98 8.31 -26.65
C LYS A 367 21.45 8.30 -25.20
N GLN A 368 21.68 7.11 -24.66
CA GLN A 368 21.96 6.96 -23.24
C GLN A 368 23.24 7.75 -22.98
N LYS A 369 23.12 8.88 -22.26
CA LYS A 369 24.28 9.74 -21.97
C LYS A 369 25.35 8.83 -21.41
N LYS A 370 26.50 8.75 -22.10
CA LYS A 370 27.63 7.90 -21.69
C LYS A 370 27.87 8.19 -20.21
N ARG A 371 27.56 7.21 -19.34
CA ARG A 371 27.61 7.42 -17.89
C ARG A 371 29.05 7.80 -17.57
N LYS A 372 29.29 9.03 -17.08
CA LYS A 372 30.62 9.46 -16.62
C LYS A 372 31.14 8.35 -15.70
N ASN A 373 32.31 7.78 -16.02
CA ASN A 373 32.89 6.71 -15.21
C ASN A 373 33.03 7.22 -13.78
N LYS A 374 32.66 6.40 -12.79
CA LYS A 374 32.77 6.80 -11.39
C LYS A 374 34.25 6.92 -11.05
N ASN A 375 34.70 8.05 -10.50
CA ASN A 375 36.12 8.34 -10.29
C ASN A 375 36.87 7.32 -9.41
N PHE A 376 36.17 6.47 -8.64
CA PHE A 376 36.75 5.36 -7.88
C PHE A 376 36.90 4.04 -8.66
N PHE A 377 36.46 3.98 -9.91
CA PHE A 377 36.47 2.79 -10.76
C PHE A 377 37.74 2.79 -11.62
N ASP A 378 38.83 2.31 -11.02
CA ASP A 378 40.16 2.25 -11.61
C ASP A 378 40.34 1.08 -12.60
N THR A 379 41.55 0.96 -13.14
CA THR A 379 41.96 -0.11 -14.07
C THR A 379 41.84 -1.49 -13.43
N ASP A 380 42.25 -1.67 -12.17
CA ASP A 380 42.09 -2.94 -11.42
C ASP A 380 40.62 -3.39 -11.36
N LEU A 381 39.70 -2.48 -11.00
CA LEU A 381 38.27 -2.80 -10.99
C LEU A 381 37.69 -3.05 -12.39
N LYS A 382 38.24 -2.41 -13.43
CA LYS A 382 37.87 -2.69 -14.83
C LYS A 382 38.30 -4.10 -15.23
N THR A 383 39.57 -4.46 -15.04
CA THR A 383 40.11 -5.79 -15.36
C THR A 383 39.38 -6.89 -14.59
N LYS A 384 39.15 -6.72 -13.28
CA LYS A 384 38.36 -7.68 -12.48
C LYS A 384 36.91 -7.82 -12.97
N ARG A 385 36.29 -6.75 -13.46
CA ARG A 385 34.96 -6.80 -14.05
C ARG A 385 34.95 -7.54 -15.39
N GLU A 386 35.97 -7.37 -16.22
CA GLU A 386 36.11 -8.06 -17.50
C GLU A 386 36.33 -9.57 -17.30
N ILE A 387 37.19 -9.96 -16.35
CA ILE A 387 37.36 -11.37 -15.93
C ILE A 387 36.03 -11.94 -15.43
N LEU A 388 35.30 -11.21 -14.58
CA LEU A 388 34.00 -11.64 -14.06
C LEU A 388 32.94 -11.81 -15.18
N ILE A 389 32.93 -10.93 -16.18
CA ILE A 389 32.05 -11.04 -17.35
C ILE A 389 32.43 -12.28 -18.18
N SER A 390 33.73 -12.53 -18.39
CA SER A 390 34.21 -13.71 -19.11
C SER A 390 33.79 -15.01 -18.42
N LYS A 391 34.02 -15.12 -17.10
CA LYS A 391 33.55 -16.25 -16.30
C LYS A 391 32.02 -16.38 -16.29
N GLY A 392 31.29 -15.26 -16.31
CA GLY A 392 29.82 -15.25 -16.44
C GLY A 392 29.32 -15.79 -17.79
N LYS A 393 30.07 -15.56 -18.88
CA LYS A 393 29.79 -16.20 -20.18
C LYS A 393 30.06 -17.71 -20.12
N LEU A 394 31.13 -18.13 -19.45
CA LEU A 394 31.46 -19.56 -19.28
C LEU A 394 30.40 -20.29 -18.45
N LEU A 395 29.96 -19.71 -17.32
CA LEU A 395 28.85 -20.23 -16.50
C LEU A 395 27.54 -20.34 -17.28
N SER A 396 27.30 -19.42 -18.23
CA SER A 396 26.13 -19.48 -19.11
C SER A 396 26.19 -20.62 -20.14
N LYS A 397 27.38 -21.16 -20.43
CA LYS A 397 27.56 -22.35 -21.30
C LYS A 397 27.55 -23.65 -20.48
N PHE A 398 28.11 -23.63 -19.28
CA PHE A 398 28.26 -24.79 -18.40
C PHE A 398 27.65 -24.52 -17.02
N PRO A 399 26.31 -24.47 -16.89
CA PRO A 399 25.64 -24.05 -15.66
C PRO A 399 25.74 -25.06 -14.50
N PHE A 400 25.97 -26.34 -14.82
CA PHE A 400 26.03 -27.45 -13.86
C PHE A 400 27.45 -27.88 -13.49
N ASP A 401 28.47 -27.38 -14.19
CA ASP A 401 29.88 -27.67 -13.89
C ASP A 401 30.29 -27.03 -12.55
N PRO A 402 30.65 -27.82 -11.51
CA PRO A 402 31.02 -27.30 -10.20
C PRO A 402 32.26 -26.39 -10.23
N ILE A 403 33.22 -26.68 -11.12
CA ILE A 403 34.49 -25.95 -11.26
C ILE A 403 34.21 -24.57 -11.87
N VAL A 404 33.46 -24.52 -12.98
CA VAL A 404 33.06 -23.25 -13.62
C VAL A 404 32.26 -22.38 -12.65
N ARG A 405 31.29 -22.99 -11.95
CA ARG A 405 30.43 -22.32 -10.96
C ARG A 405 31.22 -21.79 -9.77
N GLY A 406 32.08 -22.60 -9.14
CA GLY A 406 32.95 -22.17 -8.06
C GLY A 406 33.93 -21.06 -8.48
N SER A 407 34.50 -21.19 -9.67
CA SER A 407 35.42 -20.22 -10.28
C SER A 407 34.77 -18.86 -10.55
N TYR A 408 33.48 -18.84 -10.94
CA TYR A 408 32.67 -17.64 -11.07
C TYR A 408 32.39 -16.99 -9.71
N PHE A 409 31.83 -17.73 -8.74
CA PHE A 409 31.44 -17.17 -7.44
C PHE A 409 32.64 -16.73 -6.59
N LYS A 410 33.83 -17.35 -6.76
CA LYS A 410 35.09 -16.86 -6.17
C LYS A 410 35.45 -15.48 -6.73
N CYS A 411 35.52 -15.34 -8.06
CA CYS A 411 35.83 -14.08 -8.74
C CYS A 411 34.81 -12.98 -8.41
N TYR A 412 33.51 -13.33 -8.31
CA TYR A 412 32.46 -12.40 -7.92
C TYR A 412 32.62 -11.85 -6.49
N ARG A 413 33.01 -12.70 -5.53
CA ARG A 413 33.31 -12.29 -4.15
C ARG A 413 34.52 -11.35 -4.10
N GLU A 414 35.60 -11.68 -4.82
CA GLU A 414 36.82 -10.88 -4.91
C GLU A 414 36.59 -9.49 -5.55
N TYR A 415 35.87 -9.45 -6.68
CA TYR A 415 35.44 -8.20 -7.34
C TYR A 415 34.59 -7.35 -6.40
N ASN A 416 33.61 -7.95 -5.71
CA ASN A 416 32.77 -7.22 -4.74
C ASN A 416 33.57 -6.69 -3.54
N LYS A 417 34.56 -7.45 -3.03
CA LYS A 417 35.47 -7.01 -1.96
C LYS A 417 36.31 -5.82 -2.42
N SER A 418 36.96 -5.92 -3.58
CA SER A 418 37.75 -4.82 -4.18
C SER A 418 36.90 -3.57 -4.43
N ARG A 419 35.72 -3.74 -5.03
CA ARG A 419 34.77 -2.64 -5.32
C ARG A 419 34.30 -1.92 -4.07
N LYS A 420 34.03 -2.65 -2.97
CA LYS A 420 33.68 -2.07 -1.67
C LYS A 420 34.88 -1.33 -1.05
N ARG A 421 36.10 -1.90 -1.13
CA ARG A 421 37.33 -1.31 -0.59
C ARG A 421 37.66 0.02 -1.28
N LYS A 422 37.79 0.02 -2.61
CA LYS A 422 38.06 1.21 -3.44
C LYS A 422 37.02 2.33 -3.27
N LYS A 423 35.73 1.97 -3.08
CA LYS A 423 34.68 2.95 -2.75
C LYS A 423 34.87 3.61 -1.38
N ARG A 424 35.45 2.91 -0.40
CA ARG A 424 35.81 3.50 0.91
C ARG A 424 37.08 4.35 0.81
N GLU A 425 38.15 3.81 0.20
CA GLU A 425 39.40 4.53 -0.06
C GLU A 425 39.15 5.89 -0.74
N PHE A 426 38.33 5.90 -1.80
CA PHE A 426 37.96 7.14 -2.50
C PHE A 426 37.12 8.10 -1.65
N LYS A 427 36.22 7.58 -0.79
CA LYS A 427 35.46 8.42 0.15
C LYS A 427 36.36 9.05 1.20
N GLN A 428 37.30 8.28 1.75
CA GLN A 428 38.24 8.77 2.75
C GLN A 428 39.11 9.85 2.13
N LYS A 429 39.73 9.58 0.97
CA LYS A 429 40.51 10.58 0.24
C LYS A 429 39.77 11.89 -0.01
N ILE A 430 38.45 11.85 -0.29
CA ILE A 430 37.64 13.07 -0.42
C ILE A 430 37.51 13.82 0.91
N LEU A 431 37.29 13.13 2.03
CA LEU A 431 37.21 13.75 3.35
C LEU A 431 38.56 14.36 3.73
N ASP A 432 39.65 13.58 3.63
CA ASP A 432 41.01 14.04 3.91
C ASP A 432 41.36 15.30 3.05
N SER A 433 40.91 15.33 1.79
CA SER A 433 41.09 16.49 0.91
C SER A 433 40.20 17.68 1.28
N LEU A 434 38.97 17.45 1.77
CA LEU A 434 38.08 18.54 2.21
C LEU A 434 38.57 19.18 3.51
N ASP A 435 39.11 18.37 4.43
CA ASP A 435 39.60 18.85 5.72
C ASP A 435 40.87 19.71 5.54
N GLY A 436 41.83 19.29 4.70
CA GLY A 436 43.02 20.10 4.38
C GLY A 436 42.69 21.37 3.55
N LEU A 437 41.92 21.23 2.46
CA LEU A 437 41.60 22.39 1.59
C LEU A 437 40.75 23.47 2.27
N ARG A 438 40.10 23.17 3.41
CA ARG A 438 39.28 24.13 4.14
C ARG A 438 40.11 25.30 4.68
N GLU A 439 41.34 25.05 5.10
CA GLU A 439 42.24 26.04 5.68
C GLU A 439 43.22 26.57 4.63
N ASP A 440 43.81 25.67 3.82
CA ASP A 440 44.85 26.05 2.85
C ASP A 440 44.33 26.74 1.58
N ASN A 441 43.20 26.30 1.01
CA ASN A 441 42.72 26.78 -0.30
C ASN A 441 41.19 26.70 -0.45
N PRO A 442 40.46 27.72 0.06
CA PRO A 442 38.99 27.77 0.02
C PRO A 442 38.40 27.66 -1.40
N LYS A 443 39.13 28.10 -2.43
CA LYS A 443 38.65 28.06 -3.83
C LYS A 443 38.58 26.63 -4.36
N GLU A 444 39.60 25.82 -4.08
CA GLU A 444 39.60 24.40 -4.43
C GLU A 444 38.61 23.59 -3.61
N TYR A 445 38.47 23.88 -2.31
CA TYR A 445 37.43 23.31 -1.45
C TYR A 445 36.03 23.48 -2.06
N TRP A 446 35.66 24.69 -2.49
CA TRP A 446 34.36 24.94 -3.13
C TRP A 446 34.21 24.26 -4.49
N ASN A 447 35.29 24.14 -5.27
CA ASN A 447 35.28 23.40 -6.53
C ASN A 447 35.07 21.89 -6.30
N LEU A 448 35.72 21.31 -5.29
CA LEU A 448 35.52 19.93 -4.86
C LEU A 448 34.06 19.70 -4.43
N ILE A 449 33.48 20.57 -3.60
CA ILE A 449 32.06 20.50 -3.21
C ILE A 449 31.13 20.60 -4.43
N LYS A 450 31.38 21.51 -5.38
CA LYS A 450 30.60 21.60 -6.63
C LYS A 450 30.66 20.28 -7.43
N SER A 451 31.85 19.68 -7.54
CA SER A 451 32.03 18.39 -8.21
C SER A 451 31.29 17.23 -7.51
N LEU A 452 31.20 17.25 -6.17
CA LEU A 452 30.52 16.26 -5.35
C LEU A 452 29.00 16.39 -5.36
N LYS A 453 28.47 17.62 -5.41
CA LYS A 453 27.05 17.89 -5.72
C LYS A 453 26.71 17.37 -7.13
N GLY A 454 27.70 17.43 -8.03
CA GLY A 454 27.68 16.97 -9.41
C GLY A 454 26.91 17.92 -10.31
N ASP A 455 26.94 17.66 -11.63
CA ASP A 455 26.08 18.32 -12.63
C ASP A 455 24.61 17.86 -12.50
N LYS A 456 24.08 17.84 -11.27
CA LYS A 456 22.67 18.14 -11.05
C LYS A 456 22.49 19.59 -11.50
N LYS A 457 22.35 19.77 -12.82
CA LYS A 457 21.35 20.72 -13.32
C LYS A 457 20.12 20.41 -12.48
N GLU A 458 19.67 21.41 -11.74
CA GLU A 458 18.35 21.36 -11.13
C GLU A 458 17.43 20.96 -12.28
N GLY A 459 16.85 19.76 -12.17
CA GLY A 459 15.86 19.34 -13.16
C GLY A 459 14.78 20.41 -13.15
N PRO A 460 14.22 20.78 -14.33
CA PRO A 460 13.22 21.85 -14.43
C PRO A 460 12.24 21.69 -13.27
N GLU A 461 12.17 22.72 -12.44
CA GLU A 461 11.93 22.60 -11.00
C GLU A 461 10.90 21.53 -10.70
N LYS A 462 11.30 20.49 -9.94
CA LYS A 462 10.39 19.37 -9.61
C LYS A 462 9.08 19.97 -9.16
N THR A 463 8.03 19.78 -9.97
CA THR A 463 6.74 20.46 -9.82
C THR A 463 6.31 20.34 -8.37
N VAL A 464 6.39 21.46 -7.64
CA VAL A 464 6.25 21.44 -6.18
C VAL A 464 4.86 20.88 -5.90
N ASN A 465 4.82 19.72 -5.24
CA ASN A 465 3.59 18.97 -5.04
C ASN A 465 2.52 19.88 -4.47
N THR A 466 1.31 19.86 -5.05
CA THR A 466 0.21 20.78 -4.69
C THR A 466 -0.08 20.79 -3.18
N ASN A 467 0.13 19.66 -2.48
CA ASN A 467 0.00 19.59 -1.03
C ASN A 467 1.06 20.40 -0.27
N VAL A 468 2.28 20.54 -0.79
CA VAL A 468 3.33 21.40 -0.19
C VAL A 468 2.94 22.87 -0.33
N TRP A 469 2.47 23.28 -1.52
CA TRP A 469 1.90 24.62 -1.74
C TRP A 469 0.70 24.90 -0.82
N TYR A 470 -0.26 23.96 -0.75
CA TYR A 470 -1.43 24.09 0.12
C TYR A 470 -1.03 24.18 1.59
N THR A 471 -0.07 23.38 2.06
CA THR A 471 0.40 23.41 3.46
C THR A 471 1.11 24.72 3.78
N TYR A 472 1.91 25.24 2.84
CA TYR A 472 2.58 26.55 2.97
C TYR A 472 1.55 27.69 3.01
N PHE A 473 0.64 27.79 2.04
CA PHE A 473 -0.40 28.83 2.05
C PHE A 473 -1.34 28.71 3.25
N LYS A 474 -1.70 27.48 3.67
CA LYS A 474 -2.47 27.25 4.90
C LYS A 474 -1.71 27.68 6.15
N SER A 475 -0.38 27.63 6.15
CA SER A 475 0.45 28.12 7.25
C SER A 475 0.55 29.65 7.28
N LEU A 476 0.64 30.31 6.11
CA LEU A 476 0.60 31.77 6.00
C LEU A 476 -0.76 32.35 6.43
N ASN A 477 -1.85 31.64 6.11
CA ASN A 477 -3.21 32.03 6.50
C ASN A 477 -3.62 31.54 7.90
N LYS A 478 -2.69 31.05 8.73
CA LYS A 478 -2.98 30.85 10.16
C LYS A 478 -3.03 32.22 10.83
N ILE A 479 -4.24 32.66 11.14
CA ILE A 479 -4.51 33.79 12.05
C ILE A 479 -3.62 33.62 13.30
N PRO A 480 -2.66 34.54 13.56
CA PRO A 480 -1.84 34.49 14.76
C PRO A 480 -2.72 34.52 16.02
N ASP A 481 -2.40 33.69 17.02
CA ASP A 481 -3.30 33.45 18.17
C ASP A 481 -3.74 34.73 18.89
N LYS A 482 -2.88 35.76 18.93
CA LYS A 482 -3.19 37.10 19.48
C LYS A 482 -4.40 37.80 18.82
N TYR A 483 -4.82 37.40 17.62
CA TYR A 483 -5.98 37.96 16.92
C TYR A 483 -7.24 37.10 17.03
N LYS A 484 -7.16 35.82 17.46
CA LYS A 484 -8.34 34.94 17.56
C LYS A 484 -9.41 35.52 18.48
N THR A 485 -9.03 36.07 19.62
CA THR A 485 -9.95 36.71 20.56
C THR A 485 -10.69 37.88 19.94
N ARG A 486 -9.99 38.73 19.17
CA ARG A 486 -10.58 39.89 18.48
C ARG A 486 -11.51 39.48 17.34
N ILE A 487 -11.17 38.43 16.58
CA ILE A 487 -12.03 37.92 15.51
C ILE A 487 -13.30 37.30 16.10
N ASN A 488 -13.19 36.48 17.15
CA ASN A 488 -14.36 35.93 17.85
C ASN A 488 -15.27 37.03 18.44
N GLN A 489 -14.70 38.18 18.87
CA GLN A 489 -15.46 39.35 19.28
C GLN A 489 -16.19 40.02 18.11
N ILE A 490 -15.52 40.19 16.96
CA ILE A 490 -16.12 40.74 15.74
C ILE A 490 -17.26 39.84 15.24
N ASP A 491 -17.06 38.52 15.17
CA ASP A 491 -18.10 37.56 14.76
C ASP A 491 -19.31 37.59 15.71
N LYS A 492 -19.08 37.79 17.02
CA LYS A 492 -20.15 37.96 18.01
C LYS A 492 -20.90 39.27 17.82
N ILE A 493 -20.20 40.36 17.48
CA ILE A 493 -20.83 41.66 17.16
C ILE A 493 -21.64 41.56 15.87
N LEU A 494 -21.10 40.94 14.81
CA LEU A 494 -21.78 40.70 13.54
C LEU A 494 -23.07 39.89 13.74
N LYS A 495 -23.00 38.74 14.43
CA LYS A 495 -24.20 37.93 14.74
C LYS A 495 -25.23 38.67 15.58
N ASN A 496 -24.79 39.50 16.52
CA ASN A 496 -25.72 40.34 17.28
C ASN A 496 -26.38 41.41 16.40
N MET A 497 -25.67 41.97 15.42
CA MET A 497 -26.22 42.92 14.44
C MET A 497 -27.17 42.25 13.42
N GLU A 498 -26.90 41.00 13.03
CA GLU A 498 -27.82 40.18 12.21
C GLU A 498 -29.11 39.83 12.97
N LEU A 499 -29.03 39.65 14.29
CA LEU A 499 -30.20 39.35 15.15
C LEU A 499 -31.00 40.60 15.51
N SER A 500 -30.37 41.76 15.66
CA SER A 500 -31.08 43.02 15.81
C SER A 500 -31.73 43.40 14.47
N HIS A 501 -33.05 43.20 14.36
CA HIS A 501 -33.81 43.67 13.21
C HIS A 501 -33.71 45.20 13.11
N SER A 502 -32.81 45.68 12.26
CA SER A 502 -32.78 47.06 11.80
C SER A 502 -33.89 47.27 10.78
N PHE A 503 -35.14 47.27 11.24
CA PHE A 503 -36.21 47.98 10.53
C PHE A 503 -35.83 49.46 10.53
N ASN A 504 -35.24 49.94 9.45
CA ASN A 504 -35.07 51.37 9.26
C ASN A 504 -36.43 51.96 8.86
N GLU A 505 -36.64 53.25 9.10
CA GLU A 505 -37.91 53.90 8.74
C GLU A 505 -38.21 53.85 7.22
N LEU A 506 -37.18 53.58 6.40
CA LEU A 506 -37.27 53.32 4.96
C LEU A 506 -37.93 51.98 4.59
N ASP A 507 -38.03 51.03 5.53
CA ASP A 507 -38.67 49.72 5.33
C ASP A 507 -40.18 49.75 5.61
N PHE A 508 -40.71 50.84 6.16
CA PHE A 508 -42.15 51.04 6.24
C PHE A 508 -42.73 51.24 4.83
N ARG A 509 -43.78 50.47 4.50
CA ARG A 509 -44.51 50.65 3.24
C ARG A 509 -45.13 52.04 3.23
N ILE A 510 -44.76 52.86 2.24
CA ILE A 510 -45.37 54.16 1.96
C ILE A 510 -46.89 54.00 2.01
N THR A 511 -47.53 54.71 2.92
CA THR A 511 -48.96 54.57 3.14
C THR A 511 -49.74 55.29 2.04
N SER A 512 -50.93 54.78 1.70
CA SER A 512 -51.80 55.43 0.72
C SER A 512 -52.15 56.88 1.12
N LYS A 513 -52.11 57.20 2.42
CA LYS A 513 -52.31 58.56 2.93
C LYS A 513 -51.18 59.50 2.51
N GLU A 514 -49.92 59.11 2.70
CA GLU A 514 -48.76 59.94 2.31
C GLU A 514 -48.75 60.22 0.81
N VAL A 515 -49.14 59.24 -0.02
CA VAL A 515 -49.29 59.42 -1.47
C VAL A 515 -50.39 60.44 -1.79
N LEU A 516 -51.54 60.36 -1.12
CA LEU A 516 -52.65 61.31 -1.31
C LEU A 516 -52.31 62.73 -0.83
N ASP A 517 -51.58 62.86 0.29
CA ASP A 517 -51.11 64.15 0.82
C ASP A 517 -50.07 64.79 -0.12
N ALA A 518 -49.14 63.99 -0.67
CA ALA A 518 -48.18 64.44 -1.68
C ALA A 518 -48.87 64.92 -2.98
N ILE A 519 -49.82 64.14 -3.51
CA ILE A 519 -50.63 64.53 -4.69
C ILE A 519 -51.39 65.83 -4.42
N SER A 520 -52.05 65.94 -3.26
CA SER A 520 -52.79 67.14 -2.86
C SER A 520 -51.90 68.38 -2.76
N THR A 521 -50.65 68.20 -2.34
CA THR A 521 -49.65 69.27 -2.26
C THR A 521 -49.19 69.70 -3.66
N MET A 522 -48.93 68.77 -4.57
CA MET A 522 -48.60 69.07 -5.97
C MET A 522 -49.72 69.81 -6.71
N VAL A 523 -50.99 69.42 -6.51
CA VAL A 523 -52.13 70.11 -7.14
C VAL A 523 -52.24 71.55 -6.67
N LYS A 524 -52.04 71.82 -5.38
CA LYS A 524 -52.05 73.18 -4.82
C LYS A 524 -50.92 74.06 -5.36
N ILE A 525 -49.75 73.48 -5.62
CA ILE A 525 -48.60 74.21 -6.21
C ILE A 525 -48.87 74.57 -7.68
N LYS A 526 -49.61 73.74 -8.43
CA LYS A 526 -49.95 74.00 -9.84
C LYS A 526 -51.11 74.99 -10.04
N ALA A 527 -51.79 75.38 -8.97
CA ALA A 527 -52.89 76.36 -8.95
C ALA A 527 -52.46 77.75 -8.45
N ARG A 528 -51.16 77.95 -8.24
CA ARG A 528 -50.50 79.24 -8.00
C ARG A 528 -49.57 79.56 -9.18
#